data_AF-Q0ARY1-F1
#
_entry.id   AF-Q0ARY1-F1
#
_cell.length_a   1.000
_cell.length_b   1.000
_cell.length_c   1.000
_cell.angle_alpha   90.00
_cell.angle_beta   90.00
_cell.angle_gamma   90.00
#
_symmetry.space_group_name_H-M   'P 1'
#
loop_
_entity.id
_entity.type
_entity.pdbx_description
1 polymer ?
#
loop_
_entity_poly.entity_id
_entity_poly.type
_entity_poly.pdbx_seq_one_letter_code
_entity_poly.pdbx_strand_id
1 'polypeptide(L)'
;MIDRILAAAAIALPMTDLSDPAQLGEMPITVITATRPSMGVSSQFQQVGIDEQQRFAAAARNARYLEATQSRHYIQRDQPDLVIDEILAMIERARGAP
;
A
#
# COMPACT_ATOMS: atom_id res chain seq x y z
N MET A 1 47.90 -2.10 26.33
CA MET A 1 47.66 -3.06 25.23
C MET A 1 46.43 -3.86 25.65
N ILE A 2 45.26 -3.26 25.44
CA ILE A 2 44.19 -3.67 24.52
C ILE A 2 43.46 -4.94 25.01
N ASP A 3 42.25 -4.74 25.54
CA ASP A 3 41.14 -5.68 25.36
C ASP A 3 39.86 -4.87 25.08
N ARG A 4 39.64 -4.63 23.80
CA ARG A 4 38.34 -4.22 23.22
C ARG A 4 37.85 -5.41 22.41
N ILE A 5 36.81 -6.10 22.87
CA ILE A 5 35.94 -6.86 21.98
C ILE A 5 34.55 -6.29 22.16
N LEU A 6 34.16 -5.51 21.16
CA LEU A 6 32.87 -4.85 21.02
C LEU A 6 31.77 -5.92 20.94
N ALA A 7 30.74 -5.76 21.76
CA ALA A 7 29.46 -6.40 21.56
C ALA A 7 28.95 -6.05 20.15
N ALA A 8 28.66 -7.08 19.35
CA ALA A 8 27.92 -6.91 18.11
C ALA A 8 26.54 -6.35 18.47
N ALA A 9 26.31 -5.07 18.17
CA ALA A 9 24.98 -4.51 18.19
C ALA A 9 24.16 -5.24 17.13
N ALA A 10 23.27 -6.14 17.57
CA ALA A 10 22.19 -6.61 16.73
C ALA A 10 21.40 -5.36 16.30
N ILE A 11 21.50 -5.00 15.02
CA ILE A 11 20.64 -3.99 14.42
C ILE A 11 19.24 -4.61 14.44
N ALA A 12 18.46 -4.31 15.48
CA ALA A 12 17.03 -4.50 15.43
C ALA A 12 16.53 -3.53 14.37
N LEU A 13 16.23 -4.05 13.17
CA LEU A 13 15.44 -3.29 12.21
C LEU A 13 14.14 -2.92 12.94
N PRO A 14 13.79 -1.62 13.06
CA PRO A 14 12.52 -1.26 13.66
C PRO A 14 11.42 -1.98 12.87
N MET A 15 10.61 -2.75 13.59
CA MET A 15 9.44 -3.41 13.00
C MET A 15 8.55 -2.32 12.44
N THR A 16 8.48 -2.22 11.10
CA THR A 16 7.59 -1.28 10.44
C THR A 16 6.16 -1.60 10.85
N ASP A 17 5.49 -0.64 11.49
CA ASP A 17 4.07 -0.76 11.78
C ASP A 17 3.29 -0.54 10.48
N LEU A 18 2.80 -1.62 9.87
CA LEU A 18 2.01 -1.57 8.65
C LEU A 18 0.65 -0.87 8.86
N SER A 19 0.26 -0.61 10.11
CA SER A 19 -0.95 0.14 10.44
C SER A 19 -0.77 1.66 10.39
N ASP A 20 0.47 2.16 10.37
CA ASP A 20 0.81 3.57 10.18
C ASP A 20 1.50 3.78 8.82
N PRO A 21 0.77 4.26 7.79
CA PRO A 21 1.31 4.41 6.44
C PRO A 21 2.52 5.36 6.36
N ALA A 22 2.65 6.29 7.30
CA ALA A 22 3.77 7.23 7.35
C ALA A 22 5.11 6.53 7.68
N GLN A 23 5.05 5.37 8.34
CA GLN A 23 6.22 4.55 8.69
C GLN A 23 6.72 3.67 7.53
N LEU A 24 5.98 3.58 6.43
CA LEU A 24 6.36 2.79 5.24
C LEU A 24 7.50 3.43 4.43
N GLY A 25 7.92 4.65 4.80
CA GLY A 25 9.03 5.35 4.16
C GLY A 25 8.79 5.55 2.66
N GLU A 26 9.82 5.28 1.86
CA GLU A 26 9.78 5.42 0.39
C GLU A 26 9.31 4.15 -0.33
N MET A 27 8.80 3.14 0.38
CA MET A 27 8.28 1.92 -0.23
C MET A 27 7.19 2.28 -1.26
N PRO A 28 7.35 1.89 -2.54
CA PRO A 28 6.30 2.11 -3.53
C PRO A 28 5.04 1.34 -3.15
N ILE A 29 3.95 2.07 -3.00
CA ILE A 29 2.63 1.52 -2.66
C ILE A 29 1.64 1.91 -3.74
N THR A 30 0.70 1.00 -3.97
CA THR A 30 -0.51 1.26 -4.73
C THR A 30 -1.70 0.76 -3.93
N VAL A 31 -2.71 1.61 -3.81
CA VAL A 31 -4.04 1.27 -3.32
C VAL A 31 -5.03 1.34 -4.48
N ILE A 32 -5.69 0.23 -4.80
CA ILE A 32 -6.73 0.16 -5.82
C ILE A 32 -8.06 -0.12 -5.13
N THR A 33 -9.00 0.81 -5.27
CA THR A 33 -10.28 0.83 -4.55
C THR A 33 -11.44 0.54 -5.48
N ALA A 34 -12.28 -0.43 -5.12
CA ALA A 34 -13.51 -0.71 -5.86
C ALA A 34 -14.62 0.28 -5.48
N THR A 35 -15.24 0.93 -6.46
CA THR A 35 -16.28 1.95 -6.19
C THR A 35 -17.69 1.50 -6.59
N ARG A 36 -17.86 0.36 -7.26
CA ARG A 36 -19.22 -0.17 -7.50
C ARG A 36 -19.81 -0.76 -6.22
N PRO A 37 -21.13 -0.62 -6.01
CA PRO A 37 -21.82 -1.25 -4.89
C PRO A 37 -21.50 -2.73 -4.74
N SER A 38 -21.05 -3.13 -3.53
CA SER A 38 -20.82 -4.53 -3.20
C SER A 38 -22.08 -5.19 -2.65
N MET A 39 -22.36 -6.42 -3.06
CA MET A 39 -23.50 -7.18 -2.55
C MET A 39 -23.26 -7.53 -1.08
N GLY A 40 -24.26 -7.31 -0.23
CA GLY A 40 -24.17 -7.64 1.21
C GLY A 40 -23.41 -6.60 2.04
N VAL A 41 -23.05 -5.45 1.47
CA VAL A 41 -22.42 -4.33 2.16
C VAL A 41 -23.30 -3.09 2.00
N SER A 42 -23.54 -2.34 3.07
CA SER A 42 -24.28 -1.08 2.97
C SER A 42 -23.43 -0.02 2.25
N SER A 43 -24.08 0.91 1.54
CA SER A 43 -23.39 2.02 0.87
C SER A 43 -22.57 2.86 1.86
N GLN A 44 -23.08 3.07 3.08
CA GLN A 44 -22.38 3.79 4.13
C GLN A 44 -21.10 3.06 4.56
N PHE A 45 -21.17 1.75 4.78
CA PHE A 45 -19.98 0.97 5.17
C PHE A 45 -18.95 0.91 4.04
N GLN A 46 -19.43 0.79 2.79
CA GLN A 46 -18.55 0.87 1.63
C GLN A 46 -17.85 2.22 1.54
N GLN A 47 -18.56 3.33 1.77
CA GLN A 47 -17.97 4.67 1.73
C GLN A 47 -16.90 4.83 2.81
N VAL A 48 -17.13 4.32 4.02
CA VAL A 48 -16.09 4.31 5.07
C VAL A 48 -14.85 3.55 4.59
N GLY A 49 -15.01 2.40 3.95
CA GLY A 49 -13.87 1.65 3.39
C GLY A 49 -13.11 2.42 2.32
N ILE A 50 -13.82 3.12 1.43
CA ILE A 50 -13.22 3.98 0.39
C ILE A 50 -12.45 5.14 1.05
N ASP A 51 -13.05 5.82 2.00
CA ASP A 51 -12.45 6.96 2.71
C ASP A 51 -11.17 6.53 3.45
N GLU A 52 -11.17 5.39 4.13
CA GLU A 52 -9.98 4.88 4.83
C GLU A 52 -8.87 4.48 3.85
N GLN A 53 -9.21 3.86 2.71
CA GLN A 53 -8.23 3.52 1.67
C GLN A 53 -7.59 4.78 1.06
N GLN A 54 -8.39 5.83 0.86
CA GLN A 54 -7.90 7.12 0.39
C GLN A 54 -7.00 7.80 1.44
N ARG A 55 -7.39 7.78 2.71
CA ARG A 55 -6.57 8.32 3.81
C ARG A 55 -5.25 7.56 3.97
N PHE A 56 -5.29 6.23 3.86
CA PHE A 56 -4.09 5.39 3.88
C PHE A 56 -3.10 5.82 2.79
N ALA A 57 -3.58 5.92 1.55
CA ALA A 57 -2.74 6.33 0.42
C ALA A 57 -2.22 7.77 0.59
N ALA A 58 -3.01 8.68 1.14
CA ALA A 58 -2.59 10.06 1.40
C ALA A 58 -1.52 10.17 2.50
N ALA A 59 -1.47 9.23 3.44
CA ALA A 59 -0.50 9.22 4.54
C ALA A 59 0.84 8.56 4.17
N ALA A 60 0.88 7.69 3.16
CA ALA A 60 2.11 7.06 2.68
C ALA A 60 2.87 7.98 1.71
N ARG A 61 4.19 8.12 1.89
CA ARG A 61 5.03 9.09 1.13
C ARG A 61 5.14 8.76 -0.36
N ASN A 62 5.17 7.47 -0.69
CA ASN A 62 5.32 6.99 -2.05
C ASN A 62 4.13 6.10 -2.44
N ALA A 63 2.90 6.60 -2.29
CA ALA A 63 1.69 5.87 -2.66
C ALA A 63 0.99 6.45 -3.90
N ARG A 64 0.32 5.56 -4.64
CA ARG A 64 -0.67 5.88 -5.66
C ARG A 64 -2.04 5.37 -5.23
N TYR A 65 -3.07 6.16 -5.45
CA TYR A 65 -4.46 5.80 -5.22
C TYR A 65 -5.21 5.74 -6.55
N LEU A 66 -5.90 4.64 -6.81
CA LEU A 66 -6.68 4.44 -8.04
C LEU A 66 -8.06 3.90 -7.72
N GLU A 67 -9.05 4.33 -8.50
CA GLU A 67 -10.41 3.81 -8.41
C GLU A 67 -10.70 2.83 -9.54
N ALA A 68 -11.10 1.61 -9.19
CA ALA A 68 -11.62 0.61 -10.10
C ALA A 68 -13.13 0.82 -10.30
N THR A 69 -13.48 1.81 -11.14
CA THR A 69 -14.87 2.28 -11.32
C THR A 69 -15.83 1.24 -11.91
N GLN A 70 -15.31 0.19 -12.54
CA GLN A 70 -16.08 -0.88 -13.15
C GLN A 70 -16.12 -2.16 -12.30
N SER A 71 -15.43 -2.17 -11.15
CA SER A 71 -15.26 -3.34 -10.29
C SER A 71 -16.09 -3.29 -9.01
N ARG A 72 -16.54 -4.48 -8.57
CA ARG A 72 -16.95 -4.72 -7.17
C ARG A 72 -15.73 -5.18 -6.36
N HIS A 73 -15.91 -5.99 -5.32
CA HIS A 73 -14.83 -6.41 -4.42
C HIS A 73 -13.64 -7.10 -5.11
N TYR A 74 -13.86 -7.89 -6.17
CA TYR A 74 -12.80 -8.66 -6.83
C TYR A 74 -12.19 -7.91 -8.04
N ILE A 75 -11.44 -6.85 -7.76
CA ILE A 75 -10.80 -5.97 -8.77
C ILE A 75 -9.95 -6.76 -9.78
N GLN A 76 -9.17 -7.72 -9.31
CA GLN A 76 -8.35 -8.58 -10.17
C GLN A 76 -9.14 -9.45 -11.15
N ARG A 77 -10.43 -9.67 -10.87
CA ARG A 77 -11.34 -10.42 -11.76
C ARG A 77 -12.10 -9.48 -12.69
N ASP A 78 -12.59 -8.37 -12.17
CA ASP A 78 -13.46 -7.45 -12.91
C ASP A 78 -12.65 -6.48 -13.80
N GLN A 79 -11.44 -6.10 -13.38
CA GLN A 79 -10.52 -5.20 -14.09
C GLN A 79 -9.06 -5.70 -14.01
N PRO A 80 -8.74 -6.89 -14.58
CA PRO A 80 -7.39 -7.47 -14.51
C PRO A 80 -6.32 -6.56 -15.11
N ASP A 81 -6.62 -5.87 -16.21
CA ASP A 81 -5.67 -4.98 -16.90
C ASP A 81 -5.21 -3.84 -15.98
N LEU A 82 -6.15 -3.23 -15.22
CA LEU A 82 -5.82 -2.19 -14.24
C LEU A 82 -4.84 -2.69 -13.17
N VAL A 83 -5.03 -3.93 -12.71
CA VAL A 83 -4.14 -4.54 -11.70
C VAL A 83 -2.77 -4.84 -12.30
N ILE A 84 -2.71 -5.39 -13.50
CA ILE A 84 -1.46 -5.72 -14.20
C ILE A 84 -0.65 -4.45 -14.47
N ASP A 85 -1.28 -3.44 -15.06
CA ASP A 85 -0.63 -2.18 -15.42
C ASP A 85 -0.01 -1.50 -14.19
N GLU A 86 -0.73 -1.54 -13.06
CA GLU A 86 -0.27 -0.89 -11.85
C GLU A 86 0.79 -1.71 -11.09
N ILE A 87 0.78 -3.05 -11.19
CA ILE A 87 1.91 -3.89 -10.76
C ILE A 87 3.16 -3.54 -11.57
N LEU A 88 3.05 -3.44 -12.89
CA LEU A 88 4.17 -3.07 -13.75
C LEU A 88 4.69 -1.66 -13.42
N ALA A 89 3.80 -0.68 -13.24
CA ALA A 89 4.15 0.67 -12.82
C ALA A 89 4.85 0.70 -11.44
N MET A 90 4.38 -0.11 -10.49
CA MET A 90 5.00 -0.24 -9.17
C MET A 90 6.41 -0.83 -9.26
N ILE A 91 6.63 -1.84 -10.11
CA ILE A 91 7.95 -2.43 -10.35
C ILE A 91 8.91 -1.37 -10.90
N GLU A 92 8.48 -0.55 -11.86
CA GLU A 92 9.32 0.53 -12.40
C GLU A 92 9.65 1.58 -11.35
N ARG A 93 8.70 1.95 -10.48
CA ARG A 93 8.95 2.84 -9.33
C ARG A 93 9.95 2.25 -8.35
N ALA A 94 9.88 0.94 -8.10
CA ALA A 94 10.83 0.24 -7.24
C ALA A 94 12.24 0.17 -7.85
N ARG A 95 12.35 0.09 -9.18
CA ARG A 95 13.63 0.11 -9.91
C ARG A 95 14.25 1.52 -10.01
N GLY A 96 13.41 2.55 -10.05
CA GLY A 96 13.82 3.95 -10.18
C GLY A 96 14.01 4.71 -8.86
N ALA A 97 13.72 4.07 -7.71
CA ALA A 97 14.05 4.61 -6.40
C ALA A 97 15.59 4.54 -6.20
N PRO A 98 16.24 5.61 -5.69
CA PRO A 98 17.68 5.61 -5.44
C PRO A 98 18.13 4.54 -4.43
#